data_AF-A0A382D240-F1
#
_entry.id   AF-A0A382D240-F1
#
_cell.length_a   1.000
_cell.length_b   1.000
_cell.length_c   1.000
_cell.angle_alpha   90.00
_cell.angle_beta   90.00
_cell.angle_gamma   90.00
#
_symmetry.space_group_name_H-M   'P 1'
#
loop_
_entity.id
_entity.type
_entity.pdbx_description
1 polymer ?
#
loop_
_entity_poly.entity_id
_entity_poly.type
_entity_poly.pdbx_seq_one_letter_code
_entity_poly.pdbx_strand_id
1 'polypeptide(L)'
;MKFGIAMATSADSWKLVQHAEELGFDHAWFYDTQMLSADCFVAMGAAAVKTQRIRLGTGVLVPTNRIAPVTANALASLNQLAPGRIDFGVGTGFTARRAMGLSA
;
A
#
# COMPACT_ATOMS: atom_id res chain seq x y z
N MET A 1 -12.64 13.36 13.51
CA MET A 1 -11.68 12.25 13.73
C MET A 1 -11.59 11.48 12.43
N LYS A 2 -10.40 11.01 12.02
CA LYS A 2 -10.22 10.24 10.78
C LYS A 2 -10.03 8.76 11.10
N PHE A 3 -10.59 7.88 10.29
CA PHE A 3 -10.49 6.43 10.47
C PHE A 3 -9.92 5.77 9.21
N GLY A 4 -9.18 4.68 9.39
CA GLY A 4 -8.59 3.93 8.30
C GLY A 4 -8.62 2.43 8.53
N ILE A 5 -8.49 1.68 7.44
CA ILE A 5 -8.36 0.22 7.46
C ILE A 5 -6.93 -0.18 7.12
N ALA A 6 -6.50 -1.32 7.64
CA ALA A 6 -5.20 -1.91 7.36
C ALA A 6 -5.39 -3.38 7.02
N MET A 7 -4.68 -3.87 6.00
CA MET A 7 -4.93 -5.21 5.48
C MET A 7 -3.67 -5.88 4.95
N ALA A 8 -3.65 -7.21 5.11
CA ALA A 8 -2.75 -8.05 4.33
C ALA A 8 -3.10 -7.90 2.85
N THR A 9 -2.13 -7.48 2.05
CA THR A 9 -2.34 -7.16 0.64
C THR A 9 -2.69 -8.42 -0.17
N SER A 10 -3.83 -8.39 -0.83
CA SER A 10 -4.25 -9.33 -1.88
C SER A 10 -4.33 -8.61 -3.23
N ALA A 11 -4.29 -9.37 -4.33
CA ALA A 11 -4.44 -8.80 -5.67
C ALA A 11 -5.81 -8.11 -5.89
N ASP A 12 -6.83 -8.50 -5.13
CA ASP A 12 -8.18 -7.94 -5.19
C ASP A 12 -8.55 -7.06 -3.99
N SER A 13 -7.57 -6.60 -3.21
CA SER A 13 -7.77 -5.72 -2.06
C SER A 13 -8.54 -4.43 -2.41
N TRP A 14 -8.52 -4.03 -3.68
CA TRP A 14 -9.33 -2.91 -4.19
C TRP A 14 -10.83 -3.05 -3.86
N LYS A 15 -11.37 -4.27 -3.76
CA LYS A 15 -12.78 -4.49 -3.38
C LYS A 15 -13.06 -4.04 -1.94
N LEU A 16 -12.17 -4.42 -1.02
CA LEU A 16 -12.27 -4.03 0.38
C LEU A 16 -12.07 -2.52 0.54
N VAL A 17 -11.11 -1.95 -0.20
CA VAL A 17 -10.88 -0.51 -0.20
C VAL A 17 -12.07 0.27 -0.76
N GLN A 18 -12.68 -0.21 -1.84
CA GLN A 18 -13.88 0.40 -2.41
C GLN A 18 -15.04 0.38 -1.40
N HIS A 19 -15.27 -0.76 -0.76
CA HIS A 19 -16.30 -0.87 0.27
C HIS A 19 -16.03 0.05 1.47
N ALA A 20 -14.78 0.18 1.89
CA ALA A 20 -14.42 1.10 2.97
C ALA A 20 -14.59 2.58 2.58
N GLU A 21 -14.33 2.94 1.33
CA GLU A 21 -14.64 4.27 0.82
C GLU A 21 -16.14 4.57 0.89
N GLU A 22 -16.99 3.62 0.49
CA GLU A 22 -18.46 3.73 0.57
C GLU A 22 -18.93 3.95 2.02
N LEU A 23 -18.28 3.29 2.98
CA LEU A 23 -18.55 3.44 4.41
C LEU A 23 -17.95 4.72 5.03
N GLY A 24 -17.20 5.51 4.26
CA GLY A 24 -16.67 6.79 4.71
C GLY A 24 -15.31 6.75 5.41
N PHE A 25 -14.54 5.67 5.27
CA PHE A 25 -13.16 5.62 5.76
C PHE A 25 -12.25 6.58 4.97
N ASP A 26 -11.25 7.15 5.66
CA ASP A 26 -10.32 8.12 5.10
C ASP A 26 -9.08 7.49 4.46
N HIS A 27 -8.63 6.34 4.96
CA HIS A 27 -7.36 5.70 4.55
C HIS A 27 -7.49 4.18 4.42
N ALA A 28 -6.73 3.62 3.48
CA ALA A 28 -6.47 2.19 3.37
C ALA A 28 -4.95 1.93 3.32
N TRP A 29 -4.47 1.08 4.22
CA TRP A 29 -3.06 0.75 4.39
C TRP A 29 -2.75 -0.67 3.91
N PHE A 30 -1.88 -0.77 2.92
CA PHE A 30 -1.47 -2.02 2.27
C PHE A 30 -0.14 -2.51 2.84
N TYR A 31 -0.10 -3.74 3.34
CA TYR A 31 1.14 -4.33 3.88
C TYR A 31 2.12 -4.64 2.75
N ASP A 32 3.38 -4.22 2.90
CA ASP A 32 4.47 -4.59 1.99
C ASP A 32 5.25 -5.77 2.59
N THR A 33 4.69 -6.98 2.49
CA THR A 33 5.29 -8.20 3.05
C THR A 33 5.59 -9.21 1.94
N GLN A 34 6.79 -9.07 1.36
CA GLN A 34 7.25 -9.94 0.28
C GLN A 34 7.16 -11.42 0.70
N MET A 35 6.83 -12.28 -0.27
CA MET A 35 6.59 -13.73 -0.12
C MET A 35 5.32 -14.14 0.65
N LEU A 36 4.63 -13.24 1.35
CA LEU A 36 3.40 -13.56 2.10
C LEU A 36 2.16 -12.83 1.57
N SER A 37 2.33 -11.70 0.91
CA SER A 37 1.24 -10.90 0.34
C SER A 37 1.47 -10.62 -1.14
N ALA A 38 0.41 -10.20 -1.84
CA ALA A 38 0.58 -9.62 -3.17
C ALA A 38 1.41 -8.32 -3.12
N ASP A 39 1.94 -7.88 -4.26
CA ASP A 39 2.68 -6.62 -4.33
C ASP A 39 1.77 -5.43 -4.03
N CYS A 40 2.20 -4.59 -3.08
CA CYS A 40 1.40 -3.46 -2.61
C CYS A 40 1.18 -2.39 -3.70
N PHE A 41 2.13 -2.15 -4.60
CA PHE A 41 1.96 -1.15 -5.65
C PHE A 41 0.97 -1.59 -6.72
N VAL A 42 0.96 -2.89 -7.06
CA VAL A 42 -0.06 -3.44 -7.97
C VAL A 42 -1.46 -3.31 -7.35
N ALA A 43 -1.63 -3.72 -6.09
CA ALA A 43 -2.92 -3.62 -5.40
C ALA A 43 -3.37 -2.16 -5.21
N MET A 44 -2.46 -1.26 -4.84
CA MET A 44 -2.71 0.17 -4.74
C MET A 44 -3.08 0.78 -6.09
N GLY A 45 -2.47 0.36 -7.20
CA GLY A 45 -2.82 0.80 -8.54
C GLY A 45 -4.26 0.44 -8.91
N ALA A 46 -4.67 -0.80 -8.61
CA ALA A 46 -6.06 -1.23 -8.79
C ALA A 46 -7.03 -0.42 -7.91
N ALA A 47 -6.69 -0.19 -6.64
CA ALA A 47 -7.52 0.64 -5.75
C ALA A 47 -7.58 2.10 -6.21
N ALA A 48 -6.47 2.67 -6.71
CA ALA A 48 -6.39 4.04 -7.20
C ALA A 48 -7.39 4.32 -8.30
N VAL A 49 -7.53 3.40 -9.26
CA VAL A 49 -8.47 3.53 -10.39
C VAL A 49 -9.92 3.15 -10.04
N LYS A 50 -10.14 2.45 -8.92
CA LYS A 50 -11.48 1.99 -8.48
C LYS A 50 -12.12 2.87 -7.40
N THR A 51 -11.40 3.86 -6.89
CA THR A 51 -11.84 4.75 -5.80
C THR A 51 -11.58 6.20 -6.14
N GLN A 52 -12.24 7.13 -5.45
CA GLN A 52 -12.22 8.57 -5.80
C GLN A 52 -11.71 9.48 -4.68
N ARG A 53 -11.80 9.07 -3.42
CA ARG A 53 -11.58 9.91 -2.23
C ARG A 53 -10.61 9.30 -1.22
N ILE A 54 -10.74 8.01 -0.92
CA ILE A 54 -9.95 7.32 0.09
C ILE A 54 -8.46 7.41 -0.26
N ARG A 55 -7.64 7.67 0.76
CA ARG A 55 -6.18 7.70 0.63
C ARG A 55 -5.62 6.29 0.68
N LEU A 56 -4.60 6.04 -0.12
CA LEU A 56 -3.98 4.73 -0.31
C LEU A 56 -2.54 4.82 0.16
N GLY A 57 -2.21 4.04 1.19
CA GLY A 57 -0.93 4.12 1.86
C GLY A 57 -0.20 2.79 1.93
N THR A 58 1.13 2.82 1.90
CA THR A 58 1.94 1.68 2.30
C THR A 58 2.01 1.60 3.82
N GLY A 59 1.68 0.44 4.41
CA GLY A 59 1.57 0.24 5.85
C GLY A 59 2.29 -1.01 6.33
N VAL A 60 3.62 -1.10 6.28
CA VAL A 60 4.59 -0.09 5.85
C VAL A 60 5.44 -0.63 4.71
N LEU A 61 5.93 0.23 3.82
CA LEU A 61 6.96 -0.12 2.85
C LEU A 61 8.28 -0.42 3.58
N VAL A 62 9.05 -1.39 3.07
CA VAL A 62 10.35 -1.76 3.63
C VAL A 62 11.47 -1.32 2.69
N PRO A 63 12.15 -0.18 2.96
CA PRO A 63 13.12 0.39 2.01
C PRO A 63 14.27 -0.54 1.67
N THR A 64 14.72 -1.37 2.62
CA THR A 64 15.82 -2.32 2.39
C THR A 64 15.48 -3.46 1.43
N ASN A 65 14.20 -3.66 1.13
CA ASN A 65 13.72 -4.71 0.23
C ASN A 65 13.50 -4.20 -1.20
N ARG A 66 13.66 -2.90 -1.46
CA ARG A 66 13.33 -2.27 -2.74
C ARG A 66 14.43 -1.31 -3.20
N ILE A 67 14.62 -1.18 -4.51
CA ILE A 67 15.53 -0.19 -5.08
C ILE A 67 14.89 1.20 -4.94
N ALA A 68 15.57 2.14 -4.27
CA ALA A 68 15.02 3.45 -3.92
C ALA A 68 14.49 4.26 -5.12
N PRO A 69 15.25 4.50 -6.21
CA PRO A 69 14.73 5.26 -7.36
C PRO A 69 13.56 4.57 -8.07
N VAL A 70 13.54 3.24 -8.12
CA VAL A 70 12.42 2.47 -8.70
C VAL A 70 11.15 2.63 -7.85
N THR A 71 11.32 2.61 -6.53
CA THR A 71 10.23 2.83 -5.57
C THR A 71 9.65 4.22 -5.67
N ALA A 72 10.51 5.24 -5.77
CA ALA A 72 10.09 6.62 -5.96
C ALA A 72 9.31 6.81 -7.26
N ASN A 73 9.76 6.20 -8.35
CA ASN A 73 9.04 6.22 -9.63
C ASN A 73 7.66 5.56 -9.53
N ALA A 74 7.56 4.40 -8.87
CA ALA A 74 6.26 3.73 -8.66
C ALA A 74 5.28 4.59 -7.85
N LEU A 75 5.73 5.22 -6.77
CA LEU A 75 4.92 6.14 -5.98
C LEU A 75 4.48 7.37 -6.80
N ALA A 76 5.38 7.91 -7.63
CA ALA A 76 5.05 9.01 -8.53
C ALA A 76 3.97 8.61 -9.55
N SER A 77 4.07 7.43 -10.16
CA SER A 77 3.05 6.90 -11.06
C SER A 77 1.71 6.66 -10.35
N LEU A 78 1.72 6.11 -9.14
CA LEU A 78 0.51 5.96 -8.33
C LEU A 78 -0.14 7.31 -8.04
N ASN A 79 0.65 8.34 -7.73
CA ASN A 79 0.13 9.68 -7.49
C ASN A 79 -0.41 10.33 -8.76
N GLN A 80 0.07 9.96 -9.96
CA GLN A 80 -0.58 10.38 -11.20
C GLN A 80 -1.96 9.71 -11.39
N LEU A 81 -2.11 8.45 -10.99
CA LEU A 81 -3.41 7.75 -11.03
C LEU A 81 -4.40 8.26 -9.98
N ALA A 82 -3.91 8.68 -8.82
CA ALA A 82 -4.71 9.19 -7.72
C ALA A 82 -4.09 10.46 -7.09
N PRO A 83 -4.17 11.62 -7.78
CA PRO A 83 -3.51 12.85 -7.34
C PRO A 83 -3.84 13.25 -5.91
N GLY A 84 -2.81 13.36 -5.09
CA GLY A 84 -2.93 13.78 -3.69
C GLY A 84 -3.49 12.72 -2.75
N ARG A 85 -3.76 11.48 -3.23
CA ARG A 85 -4.32 10.39 -2.41
C ARG A 85 -3.31 9.27 -2.09
N ILE A 86 -2.04 9.42 -2.43
CA ILE A 86 -1.01 8.42 -2.14
C ILE A 86 -0.21 8.81 -0.88
N ASP A 87 -0.13 7.88 0.07
CA ASP A 87 0.65 7.99 1.29
C ASP A 87 1.84 7.03 1.28
N PHE A 88 3.00 7.52 1.71
CA PHE A 88 4.24 6.75 1.77
C PHE A 88 4.63 6.46 3.22
N GLY A 89 4.13 5.35 3.77
CA GLY A 89 4.52 4.87 5.10
C GLY A 89 5.70 3.92 5.00
N VAL A 90 6.69 4.10 5.88
CA VAL A 90 7.95 3.34 5.88
C VAL A 90 8.26 2.76 7.24
N GLY A 91 8.90 1.59 7.26
CA GLY A 91 9.40 0.96 8.48
C GLY A 91 10.49 -0.09 8.22
N THR A 92 10.97 -0.69 9.30
CA THR A 92 12.13 -1.60 9.29
C THR A 92 11.83 -2.99 8.71
N GLY A 93 10.55 -3.39 8.71
CA GLY A 93 10.09 -4.57 7.98
C GLY A 93 10.37 -5.92 8.66
N PHE A 94 9.84 -6.16 9.86
CA PHE A 94 10.06 -7.42 10.60
C PHE A 94 9.70 -8.67 9.79
N THR A 95 8.41 -8.91 9.52
CA THR A 95 7.94 -10.12 8.82
C THR A 95 8.47 -10.17 7.39
N ALA A 96 8.45 -9.04 6.69
CA ALA A 96 8.90 -8.94 5.30
C ALA A 96 10.36 -9.34 5.12
N ARG A 97 11.26 -8.92 6.02
CA ARG A 97 12.67 -9.27 5.97
C ARG A 97 12.92 -10.70 6.43
N ARG A 98 12.28 -11.12 7.52
CA ARG A 98 12.42 -12.48 8.08
C ARG A 98 11.95 -13.55 7.11
N ALA A 99 10.86 -13.31 6.36
CA ALA A 99 10.36 -14.23 5.34
C ALA A 99 11.38 -14.48 4.21
N MET A 100 12.23 -13.50 3.91
CA MET A 100 13.33 -13.61 2.95
C MET A 100 14.64 -14.11 3.56
N GLY A 101 14.65 -14.54 4.82
CA GLY A 101 15.86 -14.99 5.52
C GLY A 101 16.82 -13.86 5.93
N LEU A 102 16.37 -12.61 5.90
CA LEU A 102 17.15 -11.43 6.32
C LEU A 102 16.95 -11.14 7.81
N SER A 103 17.92 -10.43 8.41
CA SER A 103 17.72 -9.83 9.73
C SER A 103 16.71 -8.69 9.67
N ALA A 104 15.92 -8.54 10.74
CA ALA A 104 15.01 -7.42 10.93
C ALA A 104 15.76 -6.22 11.52
#